data_AF-A0A925BXF4-F1
#
_entry.id   AF-A0A925BXF4-F1
#
_cell.length_a   1.000
_cell.length_b   1.000
_cell.length_c   1.000
_cell.angle_alpha   90.00
_cell.angle_beta   90.00
_cell.angle_gamma   90.00
#
_symmetry.space_group_name_H-M   'P 1'
#
loop_
_entity.id
_entity.type
_entity.pdbx_description
1 polymer ?
#
loop_
_entity_poly.entity_id
_entity_poly.type
_entity_poly.pdbx_seq_one_letter_code
_entity_poly.pdbx_strand_id
1 'polypeptide(L)'
;MKTSFYLITIVPSGGKTISAVRVLEEEPIDKLWNQYEMKANGVYRDLKYFNIVQLSRHSIEVQEYLNKKTNPESTHVIPMGKKRPDHGKPDNWKLGDRKPGS
;
A
#
# COMPACT_ATOMS: atom_id res chain seq x y z
N MET A 1 -8.28 16.63 16.50
CA MET A 1 -8.81 15.85 15.36
C MET A 1 -8.05 14.54 15.28
N LYS A 2 -8.71 13.42 14.96
CA LYS A 2 -8.04 12.11 14.82
C LYS A 2 -7.53 11.95 13.39
N THR A 3 -6.33 11.39 13.23
CA THR A 3 -5.73 11.08 11.93
C THR A 3 -5.61 9.58 11.74
N SER A 4 -5.71 9.13 10.49
CA SER A 4 -5.63 7.73 10.08
C SER A 4 -4.68 7.56 8.90
N PHE A 5 -4.17 6.34 8.74
CA PHE A 5 -3.32 5.97 7.60
C PHE A 5 -4.18 5.40 6.48
N TYR A 6 -3.92 5.84 5.25
CA TYR A 6 -4.63 5.39 4.06
C TYR A 6 -3.64 5.02 2.98
N LEU A 7 -3.86 3.89 2.31
CA LEU A 7 -3.18 3.56 1.07
C LEU A 7 -4.04 4.04 -0.10
N ILE A 8 -3.49 4.93 -0.90
CA ILE A 8 -4.12 5.42 -2.13
C ILE A 8 -3.39 4.81 -3.31
N THR A 9 -4.13 4.14 -4.20
CA THR A 9 -3.63 3.51 -5.40
C THR A 9 -4.30 4.10 -6.64
N ILE A 10 -3.48 4.45 -7.63
CA ILE A 10 -3.88 5.05 -8.89
C ILE A 10 -3.23 4.25 -10.03
N VAL A 11 -4.05 3.79 -10.97
CA VAL A 11 -3.58 3.08 -12.17
C VAL A 11 -4.02 3.88 -13.41
N PRO A 12 -3.14 4.67 -14.02
CA PRO A 12 -3.44 5.33 -15.28
C PRO A 12 -3.48 4.31 -16.45
N SER A 13 -4.17 4.65 -17.53
CA SER A 13 -4.27 3.79 -18.72
C SER A 13 -2.95 3.62 -19.43
N GLY A 14 -2.15 4.69 -19.46
CA GLY A 14 -0.75 4.68 -19.88
C GLY A 14 0.13 5.12 -18.71
N GLY A 15 1.12 4.30 -18.36
CA GLY A 15 2.10 4.62 -17.32
C GLY A 15 2.17 3.59 -16.20
N LYS A 16 2.90 3.95 -15.13
CA LYS A 16 3.12 3.09 -13.97
C LYS A 16 2.03 3.28 -12.94
N THR A 17 1.65 2.20 -12.27
CA THR A 17 0.80 2.26 -11.07
C THR A 17 1.50 3.04 -9.97
N ILE A 18 0.77 3.91 -9.30
CA ILE A 18 1.26 4.72 -8.19
C ILE A 18 0.48 4.29 -6.95
N SER A 19 1.19 3.91 -5.89
CA SER A 19 0.61 3.61 -4.59
C SER A 19 1.36 4.37 -3.52
N ALA A 20 0.64 5.05 -2.63
CA ALA A 20 1.25 5.85 -1.57
C ALA A 20 0.43 5.79 -0.29
N VAL A 21 1.13 5.60 0.83
CA VAL A 21 0.55 5.79 2.16
C VAL A 21 0.44 7.30 2.44
N ARG A 22 -0.72 7.70 2.94
CA ARG A 22 -1.06 9.08 3.35
C ARG A 22 -1.61 9.08 4.77
N VAL A 23 -1.27 10.11 5.52
CA VAL A 23 -1.86 10.38 6.83
C VAL A 23 -2.86 11.49 6.63
N LEU A 24 -4.14 11.18 6.79
CA LEU A 24 -5.25 12.10 6.55
C LEU A 24 -6.07 12.25 7.83
N GLU A 25 -6.82 13.33 7.92
CA GLU A 25 -7.87 13.45 8.92
C GLU A 25 -8.89 12.33 8.73
N GLU A 26 -9.41 11.82 9.84
CA GLU A 26 -10.42 10.78 9.81
C GLU A 26 -11.74 11.36 9.32
N GLU A 27 -12.12 11.02 8.09
CA GLU A 27 -13.37 11.35 7.44
C GLU A 27 -14.06 10.07 6.95
N PRO A 28 -15.38 10.10 6.67
CA PRO A 28 -16.05 8.98 6.00
C PRO A 28 -15.34 8.60 4.71
N ILE A 29 -15.12 7.29 4.49
CA ILE A 29 -14.31 6.80 3.36
C ILE A 29 -14.87 7.24 2.01
N ASP A 30 -16.20 7.34 1.87
CA ASP A 30 -16.86 7.79 0.63
C ASP A 30 -16.52 9.25 0.31
N LYS A 31 -16.38 10.09 1.33
CA LYS A 31 -15.99 11.50 1.17
C LYS A 31 -14.54 11.59 0.69
N LEU A 32 -13.65 10.81 1.29
CA LEU A 32 -12.25 10.73 0.86
C LEU A 32 -12.15 10.15 -0.55
N TRP A 33 -12.92 9.11 -0.87
CA TRP A 33 -12.95 8.50 -2.19
C TRP A 33 -13.29 9.53 -3.26
N ASN A 34 -14.42 10.22 -3.12
CA ASN A 34 -14.87 11.23 -4.08
C ASN A 34 -13.83 12.35 -4.27
N GLN A 35 -13.25 12.87 -3.18
CA GLN A 35 -12.24 13.93 -3.26
C GLN A 35 -10.98 13.49 -4.01
N TYR A 36 -10.48 12.29 -3.73
CA TYR A 36 -9.21 11.83 -4.28
C TYR A 36 -9.37 11.23 -5.67
N GLU A 37 -10.52 10.62 -5.98
CA GLU A 37 -10.87 10.16 -7.32
C GLU A 37 -11.00 11.35 -8.29
N MET A 38 -11.69 12.43 -7.90
CA MET A 38 -11.78 13.64 -8.72
C MET A 38 -10.40 14.25 -8.98
N LYS A 39 -9.54 14.31 -7.95
CA LYS A 39 -8.14 14.76 -8.11
C LYS A 39 -7.36 13.85 -9.05
N ALA A 40 -7.50 12.53 -8.91
CA ALA A 40 -6.83 11.56 -9.77
C ALA A 40 -7.29 11.70 -11.23
N ASN A 41 -8.60 11.82 -11.49
CA ASN A 41 -9.12 12.04 -12.84
C ASN A 41 -8.69 13.37 -13.45
N GLY A 42 -8.53 14.43 -12.63
CA GLY A 42 -8.00 15.72 -13.10
C GLY A 42 -6.54 15.67 -13.55
N VAL A 43 -5.74 14.76 -12.97
CA VAL A 43 -4.32 14.57 -13.29
C VAL A 43 -4.10 13.50 -14.36
N TYR A 44 -4.86 12.41 -14.28
CA TYR A 44 -4.78 11.24 -15.16
C TYR A 44 -6.05 11.16 -16.00
N ARG A 45 -6.01 11.71 -17.22
CA ARG A 45 -7.16 11.76 -18.15
C ARG A 45 -7.82 10.40 -18.40
N ASP A 46 -7.03 9.33 -18.37
CA ASP A 46 -7.49 7.97 -18.66
C ASP A 46 -7.26 7.05 -17.45
N LEU A 47 -7.93 7.29 -16.32
CA LEU A 47 -7.76 6.45 -15.13
C LEU A 47 -8.44 5.09 -15.31
N LYS A 48 -7.68 3.98 -15.20
CA LYS A 48 -8.25 2.61 -15.23
C LYS A 48 -8.80 2.19 -13.88
N TYR A 49 -8.12 2.58 -12.81
CA TYR A 49 -8.46 2.15 -11.46
C TYR A 49 -7.99 3.18 -10.44
N PHE A 50 -8.87 3.44 -9.48
CA PHE A 50 -8.61 4.23 -8.28
C PHE A 50 -9.05 3.43 -7.06
N ASN A 51 -8.26 3.49 -5.99
CA ASN A 51 -8.64 2.88 -4.72
C ASN A 51 -8.06 3.65 -3.55
N ILE A 52 -8.85 3.73 -2.48
CA ILE A 52 -8.41 4.21 -1.18
C ILE A 52 -8.87 3.23 -0.10
N VAL A 53 -7.93 2.79 0.73
CA VAL A 53 -8.21 1.88 1.85
C VAL A 53 -7.57 2.42 3.13
N GLN A 54 -8.31 2.35 4.23
CA GLN A 54 -7.76 2.65 5.55
C GLN A 54 -6.87 1.50 6.00
N LEU A 55 -5.68 1.82 6.49
CA LEU A 55 -4.72 0.86 6.99
C LEU A 55 -4.67 0.88 8.52
N SER A 56 -4.47 -0.30 9.10
CA SER A 56 -4.07 -0.41 10.50
C SER A 56 -2.66 0.16 10.69
N ARG A 57 -2.41 0.74 11.88
CA ARG A 57 -1.08 1.24 12.27
C ARG A 57 -0.01 0.15 12.25
N HIS A 58 -0.39 -1.11 12.38
CA HIS A 58 0.51 -2.26 12.39
C HIS A 58 0.71 -2.91 11.00
N SER A 59 0.07 -2.38 9.95
CA SER A 59 0.29 -2.87 8.59
C SER A 59 1.74 -2.63 8.15
N ILE A 60 2.27 -3.52 7.30
CA ILE A 60 3.65 -3.47 6.82
C ILE A 60 3.87 -2.13 6.08
N GLU A 61 2.91 -1.70 5.28
CA GLU A 61 2.96 -0.45 4.52
C GLU A 61 3.07 0.77 5.43
N VAL A 62 2.33 0.79 6.55
CA VAL A 62 2.42 1.86 7.54
C VAL A 62 3.74 1.81 8.30
N GLN A 63 4.18 0.62 8.71
CA GLN A 63 5.48 0.45 9.38
C GLN A 63 6.63 0.90 8.48
N GLU A 64 6.63 0.52 7.21
CA GLU A 64 7.59 1.02 6.22
C GLU A 64 7.51 2.52 6.05
N TYR A 65 6.31 3.10 5.92
CA TYR A 65 6.13 4.55 5.82
C TYR A 65 6.69 5.28 7.04
N LEU A 66 6.45 4.76 8.24
CA LEU A 66 6.95 5.32 9.50
C LEU A 66 8.47 5.19 9.61
N ASN A 67 9.02 4.04 9.22
CA ASN A 67 10.47 3.78 9.20
C ASN A 67 11.21 4.59 8.10
N LYS A 68 10.53 4.93 7.00
CA LYS A 68 11.06 5.83 5.96
C LYS A 68 10.99 7.29 6.38
N LYS A 69 10.04 7.70 7.21
CA LYS A 69 10.03 9.06 7.79
C LYS A 69 11.25 9.34 8.68
N THR A 70 11.90 8.31 9.20
CA THR A 70 13.20 8.42 9.88
C THR A 70 14.40 8.46 8.92
N ASN A 71 14.21 8.35 7.59
CA ASN A 71 15.26 8.46 6.58
C ASN A 71 14.74 9.08 5.25
N PRO A 72 14.88 10.41 5.05
CA PRO A 72 14.15 11.20 4.05
C PRO A 72 14.46 10.92 2.56
N GLU A 73 15.41 10.05 2.22
CA GLU A 73 15.81 9.81 0.81
C GLU A 73 14.98 8.76 0.06
N SER A 74 13.89 8.22 0.63
CA SER A 74 13.23 7.04 0.06
C SER A 74 11.78 7.28 -0.39
N THR A 75 11.60 8.06 -1.47
CA THR A 75 10.36 7.95 -2.26
C THR A 75 10.37 6.61 -3.00
N HIS A 76 9.89 5.55 -2.35
CA HIS A 76 9.70 4.26 -3.01
C HIS A 76 8.36 4.22 -3.72
N VAL A 77 8.41 4.07 -5.04
CA VAL A 77 7.30 3.55 -5.84
C VAL A 77 7.07 2.12 -5.37
N ILE A 78 5.97 1.85 -4.68
CA ILE A 78 5.58 0.47 -4.34
C ILE A 78 5.16 -0.20 -5.65
N PRO A 79 5.95 -1.15 -6.19
CA PRO A 79 5.55 -1.87 -7.38
C PRO A 79 4.43 -2.82 -6.97
N MET A 80 3.20 -2.57 -7.42
CA MET A 80 2.16 -3.58 -7.35
C MET A 80 2.55 -4.74 -8.26
N GLY A 81 2.84 -5.88 -7.64
CA GLY A 81 3.14 -7.13 -8.33
C GLY A 81 4.63 -7.44 -8.43
N LYS A 82 5.23 -7.94 -7.34
CA LYS A 82 5.93 -9.21 -7.54
C LYS A 82 4.83 -10.21 -7.93
N LYS A 83 4.78 -10.56 -9.22
CA LYS A 83 4.15 -11.82 -9.64
C LYS A 83 4.52 -12.85 -8.58
N ARG A 84 3.53 -13.46 -7.93
CA ARG A 84 3.77 -14.76 -7.29
C ARG A 84 4.52 -15.58 -8.35
N PRO A 85 5.67 -16.19 -8.06
CA PRO A 85 6.26 -17.08 -9.03
C PRO A 85 5.18 -18.10 -9.39
N ASP A 86 4.85 -18.13 -10.68
CA ASP A 86 4.10 -19.18 -11.33
C ASP A 86 4.56 -20.53 -10.80
N HIS A 87 3.60 -21.44 -10.62
CA HIS A 87 3.75 -22.82 -10.17
C HIS A 87 5.18 -23.39 -10.31
N GLY A 88 5.83 -23.74 -9.19
CA GLY A 88 7.05 -24.54 -9.33
C GLY A 88 8.05 -24.64 -8.19
N LYS A 89 7.68 -24.46 -6.91
CA LYS A 89 8.29 -25.11 -5.72
C LYS A 89 7.70 -24.52 -4.43
N PRO A 90 7.27 -25.34 -3.46
CA PRO A 90 7.07 -24.84 -2.11
C PRO A 90 8.44 -24.48 -1.53
N ASP A 91 8.60 -23.22 -1.12
CA ASP A 91 9.70 -22.78 -0.27
C ASP A 91 9.67 -23.65 1.00
N ASN A 92 10.78 -24.36 1.27
CA ASN A 92 10.98 -25.19 2.46
C ASN A 92 11.05 -24.32 3.73
N TRP A 93 9.95 -23.67 4.07
CA TRP A 93 9.77 -22.94 5.31
C TRP A 93 9.57 -23.94 6.44
N LYS A 94 10.68 -24.47 6.96
CA LYS A 94 10.66 -25.24 8.21
C LYS A 94 10.33 -24.28 9.36
N LEU A 95 9.06 -24.26 9.78
CA LEU A 95 8.72 -23.84 11.14
C LEU A 95 9.53 -24.72 12.10
N GLY A 96 10.22 -24.11 13.05
CA GLY A 96 11.06 -24.81 14.01
C GLY A 96 10.31 -25.93 14.72
N ASP A 97 10.82 -27.16 14.60
CA ASP A 97 10.52 -28.21 15.54
C ASP A 97 11.40 -28.00 16.78
N ARG A 98 10.70 -27.73 17.88
CA ARG A 98 11.15 -27.82 19.26
C ARG A 98 12.05 -29.05 19.45
N LYS A 99 13.12 -28.91 20.25
CA LYS A 99 13.68 -30.07 20.97
C LYS A 99 12.58 -30.68 21.85
N PRO A 100 12.32 -31.99 21.80
CA PRO A 100 11.97 -32.75 22.99
C PRO A 100 13.24 -33.44 23.50
N GLY A 101 13.48 -33.37 24.81
CA GLY A 101 14.61 -34.07 25.42
C GLY A 101 14.49 -35.58 25.28
N SER A 102 15.59 -36.21 24.89
CA SER A 102 16.21 -37.42 25.45
C SER A 102 17.51 -37.68 24.69
#